data_AF-A0A957BL41-F1
#
_entry.id   AF-A0A957BL41-F1
#
_cell.length_a   1.000
_cell.length_b   1.000
_cell.length_c   1.000
_cell.angle_alpha   90.00
_cell.angle_beta   90.00
_cell.angle_gamma   90.00
#
_symmetry.space_group_name_H-M   'P 1'
#
loop_
_entity.id
_entity.type
_entity.pdbx_description
1 polymer ?
#
loop_
_entity_poly.entity_id
_entity_poly.type
_entity_poly.pdbx_seq_one_letter_code
_entity_poly.pdbx_strand_id
1 'polypeptide(L)'
;MPFAPTYDVPPERRAYTELARIENGNGRIGLLMLHGFLGSPLSSHPMANFLADHGVSVHCPLLPGHGHHPDKLHKIPRQAW
;
A
#
# COMPACT_ATOMS: atom_id res chain seq x y z
N MET A 1 -10.86 7.97 -5.45
CA MET A 1 -9.69 7.76 -6.33
C MET A 1 -8.49 7.46 -5.45
N PRO A 2 -7.60 6.52 -5.81
CA PRO A 2 -6.34 6.36 -5.10
C PRO A 2 -5.59 7.69 -5.09
N PHE A 3 -4.93 8.00 -3.98
CA PHE A 3 -4.13 9.22 -3.87
C PHE A 3 -3.05 9.24 -4.96
N ALA A 4 -3.01 10.34 -5.73
CA ALA A 4 -1.99 10.60 -6.73
C ALA A 4 -1.01 11.64 -6.17
N PRO A 5 0.21 11.25 -5.79
CA PRO A 5 1.18 12.19 -5.21
C PRO A 5 1.61 13.23 -6.24
N THR A 6 1.72 14.49 -5.79
CA THR A 6 2.24 15.62 -6.58
C THR A 6 3.75 15.81 -6.42
N TYR A 7 4.41 14.86 -5.78
CA TYR A 7 5.85 14.82 -5.49
C TYR A 7 6.41 13.45 -5.87
N ASP A 8 7.74 13.36 -5.99
CA ASP A 8 8.38 12.09 -6.34
C ASP A 8 8.15 11.03 -5.26
N VAL A 9 7.74 9.85 -5.70
CA VAL A 9 7.62 8.66 -4.88
C VAL A 9 8.29 7.52 -5.64
N PRO A 10 9.33 6.87 -5.05
CA PRO A 10 10.02 5.74 -5.67
C PRO A 10 9.02 4.63 -5.98
N PRO A 11 9.13 3.96 -7.14
CA PRO A 11 8.18 2.94 -7.56
C PRO A 11 7.85 1.90 -6.49
N GLU A 12 8.85 1.42 -5.76
CA GLU A 12 8.74 0.42 -4.69
C GLU A 12 8.01 0.93 -3.44
N ARG A 13 7.85 2.25 -3.31
CA ARG A 13 7.13 2.91 -2.21
C ARG A 13 5.74 3.40 -2.63
N ARG A 14 5.28 3.09 -3.84
CA ARG A 14 3.92 3.43 -4.32
C ARG A 14 2.91 2.39 -3.83
N ALA A 15 1.63 2.69 -4.03
CA ALA A 15 0.56 1.74 -3.79
C ALA A 15 0.78 0.45 -4.59
N TYR A 16 0.38 -0.69 -4.05
CA TYR A 16 0.48 -1.99 -4.71
C TYR A 16 -0.77 -2.85 -4.49
N THR A 17 -0.95 -3.82 -5.37
CA THR A 17 -1.89 -4.94 -5.20
C THR A 17 -1.15 -6.23 -5.50
N GLU A 18 -1.05 -7.11 -4.51
CA GLU A 18 -0.61 -8.49 -4.68
C GLU A 18 -1.85 -9.37 -4.81
N LEU A 19 -1.99 -10.06 -5.94
CA LEU A 19 -3.09 -11.00 -6.15
C LEU A 19 -2.74 -12.36 -5.57
N ALA A 20 -3.72 -13.03 -4.98
CA ALA A 20 -3.55 -14.40 -4.51
C ALA A 20 -3.03 -15.31 -5.63
N ARG A 21 -2.03 -16.14 -5.32
CA ARG A 21 -1.37 -17.04 -6.28
C ARG A 21 -1.92 -18.45 -6.13
N ILE A 22 -3.17 -18.63 -6.54
CA ILE A 22 -3.87 -19.92 -6.50
C ILE A 22 -4.32 -20.36 -7.90
N GLU A 23 -4.52 -21.67 -8.09
CA GLU A 23 -5.08 -22.19 -9.33
C GLU A 23 -6.52 -21.70 -9.50
N ASN A 24 -6.77 -20.93 -10.58
CA ASN A 24 -8.07 -20.45 -11.03
C ASN A 24 -8.70 -19.25 -10.29
N GLY A 25 -7.92 -18.27 -9.87
CA GLY A 25 -8.45 -16.92 -9.56
C GLY A 25 -7.64 -16.11 -8.56
N ASN A 26 -8.24 -15.01 -8.08
CA ASN A 26 -7.59 -14.05 -7.17
C ASN A 26 -7.84 -14.37 -5.68
N GLY A 27 -8.12 -15.62 -5.33
CA GLY A 27 -8.52 -15.99 -3.97
C GLY A 27 -9.92 -15.47 -3.62
N ARG A 28 -10.45 -15.93 -2.48
CA ARG A 28 -11.75 -15.47 -1.95
C ARG A 28 -11.61 -14.36 -0.91
N ILE A 29 -10.40 -14.15 -0.38
CA ILE A 29 -10.12 -13.22 0.70
C ILE A 29 -9.35 -12.02 0.13
N GLY A 30 -9.90 -10.83 0.34
CA GLY A 30 -9.21 -9.56 0.12
C GLY A 30 -8.78 -8.96 1.46
N LEU A 31 -7.55 -8.44 1.53
CA LEU A 31 -7.01 -7.76 2.70
C LEU A 31 -6.55 -6.35 2.32
N LEU A 32 -7.02 -5.36 3.07
CA LEU A 32 -6.51 -4.00 3.02
C LEU A 32 -5.39 -3.84 4.06
N MET A 33 -4.20 -3.50 3.60
CA MET A 33 -3.02 -3.32 4.43
C MET A 33 -2.68 -1.83 4.50
N LEU A 34 -2.54 -1.28 5.70
CA LEU A 34 -2.19 0.13 5.90
C LEU A 34 -0.80 0.23 6.50
N HIS A 35 0.04 1.08 5.93
CA HIS A 35 1.33 1.41 6.52
C HIS A 35 1.16 2.43 7.66
N GLY A 36 2.16 2.52 8.53
CA GLY A 36 2.14 3.41 9.68
C GLY A 36 2.53 4.86 9.39
N PHE A 37 2.53 5.67 10.45
CA PHE A 37 3.02 7.04 10.47
C PHE A 37 4.49 7.11 10.01
N LEU A 38 4.83 8.10 9.17
CA LEU A 38 6.12 8.22 8.47
C LEU A 38 6.47 7.04 7.53
N GLY A 39 5.57 6.08 7.36
CA GLY A 39 5.80 4.88 6.59
C GLY A 39 5.55 5.03 5.09
N SER A 40 5.63 3.91 4.39
CA SER A 40 5.23 3.76 2.99
C SER A 40 4.77 2.31 2.75
N PRO A 41 4.03 2.02 1.66
CA PRO A 41 3.66 0.66 1.27
C PRO A 41 4.84 -0.34 1.24
N LEU A 42 6.07 0.12 0.97
CA LEU A 42 7.26 -0.75 0.94
C LEU A 42 7.42 -1.62 2.19
N SER A 43 7.12 -1.09 3.40
CA SER A 43 7.33 -1.82 4.65
C SER A 43 6.44 -3.06 4.78
N SER A 44 5.32 -3.09 4.07
CA SER A 44 4.30 -4.13 4.18
C SER A 44 4.35 -5.15 3.03
N HIS A 45 5.18 -4.88 2.00
CA HIS A 45 5.31 -5.71 0.81
C HIS A 45 5.73 -7.16 1.09
N PRO A 46 6.67 -7.46 2.02
CA PRO A 46 7.03 -8.85 2.33
C PRO A 46 5.86 -9.66 2.91
N MET A 47 5.04 -9.05 3.79
CA MET A 47 3.85 -9.69 4.36
C MET A 47 2.78 -9.92 3.28
N ALA A 48 2.58 -8.94 2.39
CA ALA A 48 1.63 -9.11 1.29
C ALA A 48 2.01 -10.24 0.34
N ASN A 49 3.31 -10.40 0.05
CA ASN A 49 3.81 -11.50 -0.76
C ASN A 49 3.55 -12.86 -0.09
N PHE A 50 3.86 -12.98 1.20
CA PHE A 50 3.57 -14.18 1.97
C PHE A 50 2.07 -14.53 1.93
N LEU A 51 1.19 -13.54 2.14
CA LEU A 51 -0.25 -13.73 2.13
C LEU A 51 -0.79 -14.10 0.74
N ALA A 52 -0.22 -13.52 -0.32
CA ALA A 52 -0.57 -13.85 -1.70
C ALA A 52 -0.28 -15.33 -2.03
N ASP A 53 0.86 -15.85 -1.56
CA ASP A 53 1.21 -17.28 -1.67
C ASP A 53 0.24 -18.19 -0.89
N HIS A 54 -0.48 -17.64 0.10
CA HIS A 54 -1.46 -18.35 0.93
C HIS A 54 -2.91 -18.07 0.54
N GLY A 55 -3.15 -17.57 -0.67
CA GLY A 55 -4.51 -17.44 -1.21
C GLY A 55 -5.24 -16.15 -0.85
N VAL A 56 -4.52 -15.13 -0.36
CA VAL A 56 -5.10 -13.83 0.04
C VAL A 56 -4.63 -12.73 -0.90
N SER A 57 -5.56 -12.03 -1.55
CA SER A 57 -5.23 -10.82 -2.31
C SER A 57 -5.06 -9.64 -1.37
N VAL A 58 -3.97 -8.89 -1.49
CA VAL A 58 -3.61 -7.79 -0.59
C VAL A 58 -3.48 -6.49 -1.37
N HIS A 59 -4.14 -5.43 -0.91
CA HIS A 59 -3.93 -4.08 -1.42
C HIS A 59 -3.35 -3.19 -0.33
N CYS A 60 -2.32 -2.42 -0.66
CA CYS A 60 -1.80 -1.36 0.21
C CYS A 60 -1.84 -0.03 -0.55
N PRO A 61 -2.71 0.92 -0.15
CA PRO A 61 -2.71 2.26 -0.73
C PRO A 61 -1.53 3.07 -0.21
N LEU A 62 -1.11 4.06 -1.00
CA LEU A 62 -0.25 5.13 -0.52
C LEU A 62 -1.13 6.21 0.12
N LEU A 63 -0.95 6.49 1.41
CA LEU A 63 -1.71 7.54 2.09
C LEU A 63 -1.15 8.94 1.77
N PRO A 64 -1.99 9.99 1.67
CA PRO A 64 -1.53 11.35 1.43
C PRO A 64 -0.38 11.80 2.33
N GLY A 65 0.65 12.37 1.72
CA GLY A 65 1.85 12.87 2.41
C GLY A 65 2.93 11.83 2.72
N HIS A 66 2.68 10.54 2.50
CA HIS A 66 3.63 9.46 2.79
C HIS A 66 4.48 9.08 1.57
N GLY A 67 5.40 8.11 1.73
CA GLY A 67 6.15 7.53 0.61
C GLY A 67 7.62 7.92 0.58
N HIS A 68 7.95 9.21 0.52
CA HIS A 68 9.34 9.64 0.35
C HIS A 68 9.75 10.76 1.31
N HIS A 69 9.12 11.92 1.19
CA HIS A 69 9.56 13.16 1.80
C HIS A 69 8.73 13.47 3.08
N PRO A 70 9.32 13.46 4.29
CA PRO A 70 8.58 13.68 5.53
C PRO A 70 7.85 15.03 5.63
N ASP A 71 8.36 16.08 4.97
CA ASP A 71 7.72 17.40 4.92
C ASP A 71 6.36 17.38 4.21
N LYS A 72 6.07 16.37 3.38
CA LYS A 72 4.78 16.24 2.70
C LYS A 72 3.64 15.84 3.61
N LEU A 73 3.92 15.38 4.84
CA LEU A 73 2.91 15.18 5.87
C LEU A 73 2.43 16.50 6.48
N HIS A 74 3.21 17.57 6.36
CA HIS A 74 2.86 18.85 6.95
C HIS A 74 1.53 19.34 6.36
N LYS A 75 0.58 19.68 7.26
CA LYS A 75 -0.78 20.16 6.94
C LYS A 75 -1.69 19.13 6.28
N ILE A 76 -1.30 17.86 6.17
CA ILE A 76 -2.22 16.80 5.75
C ILE A 76 -3.13 16.42 6.93
N PRO A 77 -4.45 16.60 6.82
CA PRO A 77 -5.36 16.26 7.90
C PRO A 77 -5.59 14.75 7.95
N ARG A 78 -5.87 14.20 9.14
CA ARG A 78 -6.20 12.77 9.31
C ARG A 78 -7.40 12.31 8.48
N GLN A 79 -8.31 13.22 8.10
CA GLN A 79 -9.46 12.93 7.26
C GLN A 79 -9.10 12.64 5.79
N ALA A 80 -7.88 12.98 5.39
CA ALA A 80 -7.35 12.61 4.07
C ALA A 80 -6.78 11.18 4.05
N TRP A 81 -6.65 10.53 5.21
CA TRP A 81 -6.15 9.16 5.34
C TRP A 81 -7.28 8.15 5.46
#